data_AF-A0A8J7AW65-F1
#
_entry.id   AF-A0A8J7AW65-F1
#
_cell.length_a   1.000
_cell.length_b   1.000
_cell.length_c   1.000
_cell.angle_alpha   90.00
_cell.angle_beta   90.00
_cell.angle_gamma   90.00
#
_symmetry.space_group_name_H-M   'P 1'
#
loop_
_entity.id
_entity.type
_entity.pdbx_description
1 polymer ?
#
loop_
_entity_poly.entity_id
_entity_poly.type
_entity_poly.pdbx_seq_one_letter_code
_entity_poly.pdbx_strand_id
1 'polypeptide(L)'
;MRFLFLKLPSLITRTLFYLAVFLSPVLGVWLASSLVAYVNGPKLLTVFSGILLFPLVPILWDMRGRKKGKQLGILTWGDRITLRTLALNLVFLTLLLALQPQTSFLALSTRGDWFLDGMQGPQVELARRGLFTAARGLEGLYLRFHDNPFDQYADTTQVQPQPAPQPNPIGQAGQGKGWPWTDIGLHPAVVNMPASAETSIASVAQYIASQEKDPMLRVKALHDYVADRIAYDAPNYFASIYPPQDAETVFQRRVAVCAGYAKLLEALGQAIGEEIVYVTGDSRSSTSDLEGQSHAWNAAKINGQWYLIDATWNSGYVDRASGFTKAYKTDYLFPPPEVMGITHFPQEESFQLRAQPITRGEFLRQPMMRARFFAEGMKLVAPMRSQTDTHQTAVIQIQNPNRRWLLSSYALKGSAQAEQCTDSPTQGPQITCSLPTSGTYEVSLFSGDEQYGDFAHVGQVEFNRR
;
A
#
# COMPACT_ATOMS: atom_id res chain seq x y z
N MET A 1 40.16 -1.17 35.21
CA MET A 1 39.57 -0.49 34.03
C MET A 1 38.75 0.72 34.49
N ARG A 2 39.27 1.94 34.44
CA ARG A 2 38.47 3.16 34.64
C ARG A 2 38.01 3.65 33.27
N PHE A 3 36.87 3.17 32.81
CA PHE A 3 36.20 3.74 31.63
C PHE A 3 35.78 5.18 31.94
N LEU A 4 36.01 6.12 31.02
CA LEU A 4 35.62 7.54 31.19
C LEU A 4 34.11 7.69 31.52
N PHE A 5 33.33 6.69 31.11
CA PHE A 5 31.89 6.56 31.27
C PHE A 5 31.41 6.43 32.73
N LEU A 6 32.32 6.33 33.71
CA LEU A 6 32.01 6.44 35.15
C LEU A 6 31.81 7.89 35.65
N LYS A 7 32.05 8.90 34.81
CA LYS A 7 31.96 10.34 35.18
C LYS A 7 30.74 11.09 34.66
N LEU A 8 29.83 10.44 33.93
CA LEU A 8 28.56 11.07 33.55
C LEU A 8 27.71 11.29 34.82
N PRO A 9 27.16 12.50 35.02
CA PRO A 9 26.69 12.96 36.33
C PRO A 9 25.45 12.23 36.83
N SER A 10 24.68 11.60 35.95
CA SER A 10 23.47 10.86 36.32
C SER A 10 23.47 9.44 35.79
N LEU A 11 22.86 8.51 36.53
CA LEU A 11 22.63 7.14 36.07
C LEU A 11 21.90 7.12 34.72
N ILE A 12 20.95 8.05 34.53
CA ILE A 12 20.16 8.20 33.30
C ILE A 12 21.06 8.50 32.09
N THR A 13 21.96 9.48 32.20
CA THR A 13 22.86 9.85 31.08
C THR A 13 23.82 8.72 30.73
N ARG A 14 24.26 7.94 31.72
CA ARG A 14 25.08 6.73 31.51
C ARG A 14 24.30 5.67 30.75
N THR A 15 23.09 5.36 31.21
CA THR A 15 22.22 4.37 30.59
C THR A 15 21.89 4.74 29.14
N LEU A 16 21.49 5.98 28.87
CA LEU A 16 21.21 6.47 27.51
C LEU A 16 22.43 6.35 26.59
N PHE A 17 23.61 6.70 27.09
CA PHE A 17 24.84 6.57 26.33
C PHE A 17 25.16 5.11 25.99
N TYR A 18 25.08 4.20 26.96
CA TYR A 18 25.29 2.77 26.69
C TYR A 18 24.25 2.23 25.72
N LEU A 19 22.98 2.59 25.87
CA LEU A 19 21.94 2.25 24.91
C LEU A 19 22.30 2.72 23.50
N ALA A 20 22.73 3.97 23.33
CA ALA A 20 23.14 4.48 22.01
C ALA A 20 24.32 3.69 21.42
N VAL A 21 25.33 3.37 22.24
CA VAL A 21 26.50 2.57 21.83
C VAL A 21 26.12 1.17 21.38
N PHE A 22 25.21 0.50 22.09
CA PHE A 22 24.83 -0.87 21.77
C PHE A 22 23.72 -0.96 20.71
N LEU A 23 22.78 -0.03 20.70
CA LEU A 23 21.67 -0.04 19.75
C LEU A 23 22.07 0.48 18.38
N SER A 24 22.97 1.46 18.26
CA SER A 24 23.30 2.03 16.95
C SER A 24 23.89 1.00 15.95
N PRO A 25 24.80 0.08 16.32
CA PRO A 25 25.25 -0.96 15.40
C PRO A 25 24.15 -1.98 15.09
N VAL A 26 23.32 -2.32 16.08
CA VAL A 26 22.20 -3.25 15.89
C VAL A 26 21.18 -2.67 14.91
N LEU A 27 20.82 -1.40 15.05
CA LEU A 27 19.92 -0.68 14.14
C LEU A 27 20.55 -0.52 12.74
N GLY A 28 21.86 -0.24 12.67
CA GLY A 28 22.60 -0.16 11.41
C GLY A 28 22.56 -1.48 10.64
N VAL A 29 22.85 -2.60 11.31
CA VAL A 29 22.78 -3.94 10.72
C VAL A 29 21.34 -4.32 10.37
N TRP A 30 20.37 -4.00 11.24
CA TRP A 30 18.97 -4.28 10.98
C TRP A 30 18.47 -3.54 9.73
N LEU A 31 18.69 -2.23 9.61
CA LEU A 31 18.32 -1.44 8.44
C LEU A 31 19.04 -1.92 7.17
N ALA A 32 20.37 -2.08 7.23
CA ALA A 32 21.15 -2.55 6.08
C ALA A 32 20.72 -3.95 5.63
N SER A 33 20.45 -4.86 6.58
CA SER A 33 20.01 -6.21 6.24
C SER A 33 18.59 -6.28 5.72
N SER A 34 17.69 -5.45 6.23
CA SER A 34 16.33 -5.30 5.71
C SER A 34 16.36 -4.74 4.29
N LEU A 35 17.23 -3.76 4.01
CA LEU A 35 17.41 -3.21 2.67
C LEU A 35 17.92 -4.26 1.69
N VAL A 36 18.93 -5.05 2.08
CA VAL A 36 19.43 -6.16 1.26
C VAL A 36 18.34 -7.22 1.05
N ALA A 37 17.54 -7.53 2.07
CA ALA A 37 16.43 -8.46 1.93
C ALA A 37 15.35 -7.93 0.97
N TYR A 38 15.05 -6.64 1.04
CA TYR A 38 14.08 -5.92 0.22
C TYR A 38 14.46 -5.86 -1.27
N VAL A 39 15.72 -5.61 -1.58
CA VAL A 39 16.22 -5.56 -2.98
C VAL A 39 16.65 -6.93 -3.52
N ASN A 40 16.36 -8.01 -2.79
CA ASN A 40 16.84 -9.37 -3.07
C ASN A 40 18.38 -9.46 -3.26
N GLY A 41 19.13 -8.67 -2.52
CA GLY A 41 20.58 -8.64 -2.59
C GLY A 41 21.26 -9.83 -1.88
N PRO A 42 22.57 -10.04 -2.12
CA PRO A 42 23.34 -11.09 -1.45
C PRO A 42 23.42 -10.88 0.06
N LYS A 43 22.96 -11.86 0.85
CA LYS A 43 22.94 -11.78 2.33
C LYS A 43 24.33 -11.49 2.93
N LEU A 44 25.41 -11.94 2.27
CA LEU A 44 26.78 -11.67 2.69
C LEU A 44 27.11 -10.18 2.78
N LEU A 45 26.50 -9.31 1.94
CA LEU A 45 26.76 -7.86 1.99
C LEU A 45 26.38 -7.24 3.35
N THR A 46 25.38 -7.81 4.03
CA THR A 46 24.93 -7.35 5.36
C THR A 46 25.93 -7.71 6.46
N VAL A 47 26.51 -8.91 6.36
CA VAL A 47 27.54 -9.38 7.29
C VAL A 47 28.82 -8.59 7.08
N PHE A 48 29.20 -8.34 5.82
CA PHE A 48 30.35 -7.51 5.49
C PHE A 48 30.19 -6.07 5.95
N SER A 49 29.05 -5.42 5.69
CA SER A 49 28.81 -4.05 6.13
C SER A 49 28.79 -3.93 7.66
N GLY A 50 28.15 -4.90 8.34
CA GLY A 50 28.16 -5.01 9.80
C GLY A 50 29.58 -5.12 10.36
N ILE A 51 30.37 -6.09 9.91
CA ILE A 51 31.75 -6.33 10.37
C ILE A 51 32.69 -5.15 10.02
N LEU A 52 32.50 -4.56 8.84
CA LEU A 52 33.31 -3.44 8.37
C LEU A 52 33.04 -2.18 9.20
N LEU A 53 31.77 -1.80 9.39
CA LEU A 53 31.39 -0.67 10.23
C LEU A 53 31.61 -0.95 11.73
N PHE A 54 31.56 -2.23 12.12
CA PHE A 54 31.82 -2.70 13.47
C PHE A 54 32.32 -4.17 13.53
N PRO A 55 33.57 -4.45 13.94
CA PRO A 55 34.51 -3.54 14.59
C PRO A 55 35.68 -3.06 13.71
N LEU A 56 35.79 -3.46 12.43
CA LEU A 56 37.05 -3.32 11.67
C LEU A 56 37.47 -1.86 11.43
N VAL A 57 36.61 -1.01 10.87
CA VAL A 57 36.94 0.40 10.59
C VAL A 57 37.28 1.19 11.87
N PRO A 58 36.53 1.09 12.99
CA PRO A 58 36.91 1.71 14.26
C PRO A 58 38.30 1.30 14.76
N ILE A 59 38.66 0.02 14.64
CA ILE A 59 39.96 -0.52 15.06
C ILE A 59 41.07 0.04 14.16
N LEU A 60 40.91 -0.04 12.84
CA LEU A 60 41.89 0.47 11.87
C LEU A 60 42.10 1.98 12.01
N TRP A 61 41.03 2.73 12.30
CA TRP A 61 41.10 4.16 12.59
C TRP A 61 41.91 4.45 13.87
N ASP A 62 41.73 3.69 14.97
CA ASP A 62 42.58 3.84 16.17
C ASP A 62 44.05 3.52 15.88
N MET A 63 44.30 2.43 15.14
CA MET A 63 45.66 1.99 14.80
C MET A 63 46.42 3.01 13.97
N ARG A 64 45.76 3.64 12.97
CA ARG A 64 46.37 4.68 12.13
C ARG A 64 46.68 5.95 12.93
N GLY A 65 45.83 6.30 13.90
CA GLY A 65 46.04 7.45 14.78
C GLY A 65 47.23 7.29 15.73
N ARG A 66 47.57 6.07 16.15
CA ARG A 66 48.73 5.80 17.02
C ARG A 66 50.09 6.06 16.36
N LYS A 67 50.18 5.99 15.03
CA LYS A 67 51.43 6.19 14.28
C LYS A 67 51.89 7.65 14.19
N LYS A 68 51.08 8.63 14.64
CA LYS A 68 51.33 10.08 14.47
C LYS A 68 51.76 10.86 15.73
N GLY A 69 52.22 10.19 16.80
CA GLY A 69 52.89 10.85 17.92
C GLY A 69 52.09 10.97 19.23
N LYS A 70 52.81 11.24 20.32
CA LYS A 70 52.46 11.11 21.77
C LYS A 70 50.97 11.30 22.09
N GLN A 71 50.30 10.20 22.49
CA GLN A 71 48.96 10.25 23.07
C GLN A 71 49.00 10.88 24.47
N LEU A 72 48.79 12.19 24.56
CA LEU A 72 48.27 12.82 25.77
C LEU A 72 46.74 12.66 25.72
N GLY A 73 46.13 11.87 26.62
CA GLY A 73 44.68 11.69 26.53
C GLY A 73 44.02 10.93 27.67
N ILE A 74 43.01 11.58 28.24
CA ILE A 74 42.12 11.16 29.33
C ILE A 74 41.30 9.90 28.97
N LEU A 75 41.24 9.53 27.68
CA LEU A 75 40.42 8.43 27.12
C LEU A 75 41.21 7.13 26.96
N THR A 76 40.67 6.03 27.49
CA THR A 76 41.24 4.68 27.31
C THR A 76 41.10 4.19 25.87
N TRP A 77 41.82 3.11 25.51
CA TRP A 77 41.66 2.47 24.20
C TRP A 77 40.21 2.03 23.93
N GLY A 78 39.56 1.45 24.92
CA GLY A 78 38.16 1.05 24.84
C GLY A 78 37.24 2.24 24.60
N ASP A 79 37.43 3.34 25.34
CA ASP A 79 36.63 4.56 25.16
C ASP A 79 36.72 5.09 23.72
N ARG A 80 37.92 5.09 23.14
CA ARG A 80 38.14 5.56 21.76
C ARG A 80 37.48 4.68 20.71
N ILE A 81 37.55 3.36 20.86
CA ILE A 81 36.86 2.45 19.93
C ILE A 81 35.35 2.59 20.05
N THR A 82 34.83 2.65 21.27
CA THR A 82 33.41 2.84 21.54
C THR A 82 32.88 4.13 20.90
N LEU A 83 33.57 5.26 21.12
CA LEU A 83 33.16 6.55 20.55
C LEU A 83 33.25 6.57 19.02
N ARG A 84 34.29 5.97 18.42
CA ARG A 84 34.42 5.87 16.96
C ARG A 84 33.36 4.96 16.35
N THR A 85 33.04 3.85 17.02
CA THR A 85 31.97 2.94 16.60
C THR A 85 30.64 3.67 16.61
N LEU A 86 30.31 4.36 17.71
CA LEU A 86 29.10 5.16 17.81
C LEU A 86 29.05 6.23 16.72
N ALA A 87 30.13 7.00 16.53
CA ALA A 87 30.19 8.04 15.51
C ALA A 87 29.99 7.50 14.10
N LEU A 88 30.66 6.40 13.74
CA LEU A 88 30.52 5.78 12.41
C LEU A 88 29.13 5.23 12.17
N ASN A 89 28.52 4.56 13.16
CA ASN A 89 27.17 4.02 13.03
C ASN A 89 26.11 5.14 12.96
N LEU A 90 26.26 6.21 13.75
CA LEU A 90 25.37 7.37 13.66
C LEU A 90 25.49 8.10 12.32
N VAL A 91 26.72 8.26 11.80
CA VAL A 91 26.92 8.84 10.46
C VAL A 91 26.32 7.95 9.39
N PHE A 92 26.55 6.64 9.45
CA PHE A 92 25.98 5.68 8.51
C PHE A 92 24.45 5.70 8.51
N LEU A 93 23.83 5.59 9.68
CA LEU A 93 22.37 5.64 9.84
C LEU A 93 21.79 6.97 9.36
N THR A 94 22.37 8.08 9.79
CA THR A 94 21.91 9.42 9.40
C THR A 94 22.02 9.63 7.89
N LEU A 95 23.15 9.25 7.28
CA LEU A 95 23.32 9.36 5.82
C LEU A 95 22.33 8.48 5.07
N LEU A 96 22.13 7.23 5.50
CA LEU A 96 21.22 6.30 4.83
C LEU A 96 19.77 6.79 4.92
N LEU A 97 19.33 7.22 6.10
CA LEU A 97 17.98 7.77 6.30
C LEU A 97 17.77 9.12 5.61
N ALA A 98 18.81 9.94 5.46
CA ALA A 98 18.72 11.22 4.75
C ALA A 98 18.72 11.06 3.23
N LEU A 99 19.50 10.10 2.70
CA LEU A 99 19.61 9.86 1.27
C LEU A 99 18.49 8.97 0.72
N GLN A 100 17.97 8.05 1.53
CA GLN A 100 16.95 7.08 1.12
C GLN A 100 15.88 6.87 2.21
N PRO A 101 15.17 7.93 2.64
CA PRO A 101 14.16 7.83 3.70
C PRO A 101 13.03 6.86 3.33
N GLN A 102 12.54 6.95 2.08
CA GLN A 102 11.45 6.13 1.58
C GLN A 102 11.83 4.64 1.52
N THR A 103 12.91 4.31 0.82
CA THR A 103 13.40 2.92 0.71
C THR A 103 13.74 2.32 2.08
N SER A 104 14.27 3.12 3.01
CA SER A 104 14.57 2.66 4.37
C SER A 104 13.31 2.26 5.12
N PHE A 105 12.28 3.12 5.12
CA PHE A 105 11.01 2.82 5.77
C PHE A 105 10.33 1.61 5.11
N LEU A 106 10.34 1.53 3.78
CA LEU A 106 9.77 0.42 3.02
C LEU A 106 10.45 -0.90 3.32
N ALA A 107 11.79 -0.92 3.31
CA ALA A 107 12.56 -2.12 3.60
C ALA A 107 12.30 -2.64 5.02
N LEU A 108 12.28 -1.76 6.02
CA LEU A 108 11.96 -2.12 7.40
C LEU A 108 10.50 -2.58 7.55
N SER A 109 9.58 -1.91 6.88
CA SER A 109 8.16 -2.24 6.94
C SER A 109 7.81 -3.52 6.20
N THR A 110 8.48 -3.87 5.10
CA THR A 110 8.11 -5.05 4.30
C THR A 110 8.99 -6.27 4.59
N ARG A 111 10.27 -6.05 4.91
CA ARG A 111 11.28 -7.10 5.11
C ARG A 111 12.07 -6.95 6.42
N GLY A 112 11.63 -6.10 7.36
CA GLY A 112 12.31 -5.90 8.64
C GLY A 112 12.45 -7.16 9.52
N ASP A 113 11.62 -8.17 9.29
CA ASP A 113 11.63 -9.44 9.99
C ASP A 113 12.12 -10.61 9.13
N TRP A 114 12.82 -10.35 8.02
CA TRP A 114 13.24 -11.38 7.05
C TRP A 114 13.97 -12.59 7.67
N PHE A 115 14.67 -12.38 8.78
CA PHE A 115 15.39 -13.43 9.51
C PHE A 115 14.47 -14.32 10.35
N LEU A 116 13.18 -14.00 10.47
CA LEU A 116 12.12 -14.79 11.10
C LEU A 116 11.24 -15.51 10.06
N ASP A 117 11.60 -15.49 8.79
CA ASP A 117 10.86 -16.14 7.70
C ASP A 117 10.72 -17.65 7.97
N GLY A 118 9.49 -18.17 7.79
CA GLY A 118 9.17 -19.58 8.06
C GLY A 118 9.03 -19.94 9.54
N MET A 119 9.36 -19.04 10.46
CA MET A 119 9.18 -19.26 11.90
C MET A 119 7.77 -18.87 12.35
N GLN A 120 7.22 -19.66 13.27
CA GLN A 120 5.90 -19.47 13.86
C GLN A 120 5.97 -19.61 15.38
N GLY A 121 4.99 -19.02 16.08
CA GLY A 121 4.83 -19.15 17.52
C GLY A 121 4.71 -17.80 18.23
N PRO A 122 4.22 -17.79 19.50
CA PRO A 122 3.92 -16.55 20.21
C PRO A 122 5.12 -15.61 20.39
N GLN A 123 6.33 -16.17 20.62
CA GLN A 123 7.55 -15.38 20.79
C GLN A 123 8.02 -14.74 19.47
N VAL A 124 7.88 -15.45 18.35
CA VAL A 124 8.19 -14.93 17.01
C VAL A 124 7.25 -13.77 16.68
N GLU A 125 5.97 -13.93 16.99
CA GLU A 125 4.97 -12.89 16.76
C GLU A 125 5.21 -11.65 17.63
N LEU A 126 5.60 -11.86 18.90
CA LEU A 126 6.02 -10.75 19.78
C LEU A 126 7.24 -10.01 19.21
N ALA A 127 8.23 -10.74 18.69
CA ALA A 127 9.41 -10.15 18.06
C ALA A 127 9.04 -9.34 16.82
N ARG A 128 8.19 -9.89 15.92
CA ARG A 128 7.67 -9.16 14.75
C ARG A 128 6.99 -7.86 15.13
N ARG A 129 6.09 -7.90 16.13
CA ARG A 129 5.40 -6.71 16.64
C ARG A 129 6.38 -5.66 17.14
N GLY A 130 7.41 -6.06 17.88
CA GLY A 130 8.47 -5.17 18.35
C GLY A 130 9.22 -4.49 17.19
N LEU A 131 9.64 -5.27 16.18
CA LEU A 131 10.34 -4.76 15.01
C LEU A 131 9.49 -3.75 14.22
N PHE A 132 8.21 -4.05 14.01
CA PHE A 132 7.33 -3.17 13.24
C PHE A 132 6.89 -1.93 14.01
N THR A 133 6.79 -2.03 15.34
CA THR A 133 6.62 -0.85 16.19
C THR A 133 7.84 0.06 16.09
N ALA A 134 9.05 -0.50 16.07
CA ALA A 134 10.27 0.27 15.86
C ALA A 134 10.34 0.90 14.45
N ALA A 135 9.95 0.15 13.40
CA ALA A 135 9.90 0.66 12.03
C ALA A 135 8.90 1.83 11.88
N ARG A 136 7.75 1.76 12.56
CA ARG A 136 6.75 2.84 12.63
C ARG A 136 7.32 4.13 13.20
N GLY A 137 8.30 4.06 14.09
CA GLY A 137 9.01 5.25 14.59
C GLY A 137 9.65 6.11 13.49
N LEU A 138 9.86 5.57 12.29
CA LEU A 138 10.40 6.27 11.13
C LEU A 138 9.32 6.76 10.15
N GLU A 139 8.03 6.47 10.39
CA GLU A 139 6.92 6.86 9.51
C GLU A 139 6.83 8.38 9.31
N GLY A 140 7.08 9.17 10.37
CA GLY A 140 7.08 10.63 10.25
C GLY A 140 8.16 11.18 9.30
N LEU A 141 9.31 10.49 9.19
CA LEU A 141 10.32 10.84 8.19
C LEU A 141 9.87 10.48 6.79
N TYR A 142 9.18 9.36 6.62
CA TYR A 142 8.59 8.95 5.36
C TYR A 142 7.57 9.98 4.85
N LEU A 143 6.61 10.37 5.69
CA LEU A 143 5.52 11.29 5.33
C LEU A 143 6.02 12.69 4.96
N ARG A 144 7.14 13.15 5.53
CA ARG A 144 7.74 14.45 5.20
C ARG A 144 8.20 14.57 3.73
N PHE A 145 8.37 13.44 3.04
CA PHE A 145 8.76 13.39 1.64
C PHE A 145 7.67 12.77 0.76
N HIS A 146 6.43 12.72 1.25
CA HIS A 146 5.29 12.13 0.56
C HIS A 146 4.09 13.06 0.68
N ASP A 147 4.19 14.23 0.06
CA ASP A 147 3.09 15.18 -0.03
C ASP A 147 2.05 14.65 -1.02
N ASN A 148 0.78 14.60 -0.60
CA ASN A 148 -0.32 14.22 -1.48
C ASN A 148 -0.86 15.47 -2.21
N PRO A 149 -0.71 15.58 -3.55
CA PRO A 149 -1.17 16.75 -4.31
C PRO A 149 -2.69 16.93 -4.28
N PHE A 150 -3.44 15.94 -3.80
CA PHE A 150 -4.89 15.96 -3.74
C PHE A 150 -5.45 16.43 -2.39
N ASP A 151 -4.60 16.62 -1.37
CA ASP A 151 -5.01 17.14 -0.06
C ASP A 151 -5.55 18.57 -0.14
N GLN A 152 -5.10 19.35 -1.13
CA GLN A 152 -5.60 20.72 -1.35
C GLN A 152 -7.10 20.78 -1.70
N TYR A 153 -7.72 19.66 -2.09
CA TYR A 153 -9.15 19.58 -2.41
C TYR A 153 -10.00 19.04 -1.26
N ALA A 154 -9.37 18.59 -0.17
CA ALA A 154 -10.07 18.11 1.01
C ALA A 154 -10.70 19.29 1.77
N ASP A 155 -11.93 19.10 2.23
CA ASP A 155 -12.56 20.05 3.15
C ASP A 155 -12.00 19.81 4.56
N THR A 156 -11.59 20.88 5.25
CA THR A 156 -11.07 20.83 6.62
C THR A 156 -12.11 20.47 7.68
N THR A 157 -13.38 20.34 7.30
CA THR A 157 -14.47 19.99 8.20
C THR A 157 -14.36 18.51 8.62
N GLN A 158 -13.83 18.27 9.81
CA GLN A 158 -13.53 16.91 10.29
C GLN A 158 -14.78 16.07 10.53
N VAL A 159 -15.16 15.27 9.53
CA VAL A 159 -16.05 14.13 9.73
C VAL A 159 -15.23 13.00 10.35
N GLN A 160 -15.61 12.56 11.54
CA GLN A 160 -15.01 11.39 12.17
C GLN A 160 -15.94 10.19 12.01
N PRO A 161 -15.80 9.40 10.92
CA PRO A 161 -16.62 8.22 10.74
C PRO A 161 -16.29 7.16 11.79
N GLN A 162 -17.29 6.38 12.15
CA GLN A 162 -17.13 5.20 13.00
C GLN A 162 -17.30 3.92 12.17
N PRO A 163 -16.50 2.87 12.44
CA PRO A 163 -16.69 1.55 11.84
C PRO A 163 -18.10 1.00 12.07
N ALA A 164 -18.60 0.21 11.12
CA ALA A 164 -19.86 -0.50 11.30
C ALA A 164 -19.78 -1.51 12.47
N PRO A 165 -20.83 -1.66 13.31
CA PRO A 165 -20.83 -2.61 14.43
C PRO A 165 -20.65 -4.08 14.00
N GLN A 166 -21.14 -4.42 12.81
CA GLN A 166 -20.93 -5.72 12.16
C GLN A 166 -20.53 -5.47 10.70
N PRO A 167 -19.29 -5.79 10.29
CA PRO A 167 -18.89 -5.67 8.89
C PRO A 167 -19.58 -6.74 8.04
N ASN A 168 -19.89 -6.40 6.79
CA ASN A 168 -20.39 -7.40 5.83
C ASN A 168 -19.35 -8.50 5.63
N PRO A 169 -19.74 -9.80 5.62
CA PRO A 169 -18.79 -10.87 5.40
C PRO A 169 -18.12 -10.75 4.03
N ILE A 170 -16.78 -10.84 3.99
CA ILE A 170 -16.00 -10.81 2.74
C ILE A 170 -16.45 -11.97 1.84
N GLY A 171 -16.78 -11.66 0.58
CA GLY A 171 -17.14 -12.65 -0.44
C GLY A 171 -18.58 -13.19 -0.34
N GLN A 172 -19.44 -12.61 0.50
CA GLN A 172 -20.88 -12.91 0.50
C GLN A 172 -21.67 -11.70 0.00
N ALA A 173 -22.47 -11.90 -1.04
CA ALA A 173 -23.38 -10.87 -1.53
C ALA A 173 -24.33 -10.45 -0.40
N GLY A 174 -24.25 -9.19 0.03
CA GLY A 174 -25.26 -8.61 0.92
C GLY A 174 -26.61 -8.71 0.23
N GLN A 175 -27.59 -9.40 0.84
CA GLN A 175 -28.91 -9.78 0.30
C GLN A 175 -29.47 -8.88 -0.83
N GLY A 176 -28.94 -9.03 -2.06
CA GLY A 176 -29.31 -8.27 -3.26
C GLY A 176 -28.95 -6.76 -3.30
N LYS A 177 -28.42 -6.16 -2.24
CA LYS A 177 -28.13 -4.70 -2.16
C LYS A 177 -26.80 -4.46 -1.45
N GLY A 178 -25.71 -4.61 -2.19
CA GLY A 178 -24.37 -4.32 -1.68
C GLY A 178 -23.29 -5.14 -2.35
N TRP A 179 -22.09 -5.03 -1.80
CA TRP A 179 -20.91 -5.69 -2.33
C TRP A 179 -20.83 -7.18 -1.90
N PRO A 180 -20.37 -8.10 -2.77
CA PRO A 180 -20.18 -7.89 -4.21
C PRO A 180 -21.52 -7.70 -4.92
N TRP A 181 -21.56 -6.74 -5.85
CA TRP A 181 -22.74 -6.45 -6.65
C TRP A 181 -22.95 -7.52 -7.72
N THR A 182 -24.13 -8.13 -7.75
CA THR A 182 -24.48 -9.13 -8.77
C THR A 182 -24.97 -8.50 -10.07
N ASP A 183 -25.61 -7.33 -9.99
CA ASP A 183 -25.95 -6.52 -11.16
C ASP A 183 -24.86 -5.45 -11.35
N ILE A 184 -23.93 -5.76 -12.26
CA ILE A 184 -22.80 -4.90 -12.62
C ILE A 184 -23.23 -3.89 -13.69
N GLY A 185 -24.51 -3.80 -14.07
CA GLY A 185 -25.00 -2.78 -14.98
C GLY A 185 -24.94 -1.37 -14.38
N LEU A 186 -24.90 -0.38 -15.27
CA LEU A 186 -25.20 1.00 -14.89
C LEU A 186 -26.64 1.09 -14.38
N HIS A 187 -26.85 1.91 -13.35
CA HIS A 187 -28.18 2.13 -12.80
C HIS A 187 -29.15 2.63 -13.89
N PRO A 188 -30.41 2.13 -13.96
CA PRO A 188 -31.37 2.54 -14.99
C PRO A 188 -31.62 4.05 -15.07
N ALA A 189 -31.56 4.75 -13.94
CA ALA A 189 -31.65 6.22 -13.91
C ALA A 189 -30.51 6.90 -14.70
N VAL A 190 -29.30 6.35 -14.69
CA VAL A 190 -28.15 6.92 -15.44
C VAL A 190 -28.26 6.58 -16.93
N VAL A 191 -28.67 5.35 -17.24
CA VAL A 191 -28.86 4.88 -18.63
C VAL A 191 -29.94 5.69 -19.34
N ASN A 192 -31.06 5.97 -18.66
CA ASN A 192 -32.22 6.65 -19.24
C ASN A 192 -32.23 8.16 -19.01
N MET A 193 -31.12 8.75 -18.54
CA MET A 193 -31.05 10.16 -18.22
C MET A 193 -31.16 11.01 -19.50
N PRO A 194 -32.14 11.91 -19.62
CA PRO A 194 -32.25 12.79 -20.77
C PRO A 194 -31.21 13.91 -20.69
N ALA A 195 -30.74 14.40 -21.84
CA ALA A 195 -29.80 15.52 -21.90
C ALA A 195 -30.31 16.80 -21.18
N SER A 196 -31.63 16.98 -21.10
CA SER A 196 -32.25 18.09 -20.36
C SER A 196 -32.05 18.01 -18.84
N ALA A 197 -31.78 16.83 -18.29
CA ALA A 197 -31.45 16.64 -16.88
C ALA A 197 -29.96 16.93 -16.59
N GLU A 198 -29.10 16.98 -17.61
CA GLU A 198 -27.64 17.11 -17.47
C GLU A 198 -27.12 18.54 -17.64
N THR A 199 -27.91 19.51 -17.18
CA THR A 199 -27.59 20.93 -17.32
C THR A 199 -26.71 21.47 -16.20
N SER A 200 -26.77 20.85 -15.02
CA SER A 200 -25.96 21.19 -13.85
C SER A 200 -25.85 19.99 -12.91
N ILE A 201 -24.87 20.05 -11.99
CA ILE A 201 -24.70 19.04 -10.93
C ILE A 201 -26.00 18.86 -10.13
N ALA A 202 -26.65 19.97 -9.74
CA ALA A 202 -27.90 19.94 -9.00
C ALA A 202 -29.04 19.28 -9.79
N SER A 203 -29.16 19.59 -11.08
CA SER A 203 -30.19 18.99 -11.95
C SER A 203 -30.00 17.47 -12.07
N VAL A 204 -28.77 17.00 -12.25
CA VAL A 204 -28.46 15.56 -12.31
C VAL A 204 -28.81 14.86 -11.01
N ALA A 205 -28.37 15.41 -9.88
CA ALA A 205 -28.62 14.82 -8.57
C ALA A 205 -30.12 14.76 -8.28
N GLN A 206 -30.87 15.84 -8.54
CA GLN A 206 -32.32 15.88 -8.37
C GLN A 206 -33.05 14.88 -9.27
N TYR A 207 -32.62 14.75 -10.53
CA TYR A 207 -33.16 13.73 -11.43
C TYR A 207 -32.96 12.33 -10.84
N ILE A 208 -31.74 11.98 -10.42
CA ILE A 208 -31.44 10.67 -9.81
C ILE A 208 -32.31 10.43 -8.56
N ALA A 209 -32.41 11.41 -7.65
CA ALA A 209 -33.24 11.30 -6.45
C ALA A 209 -34.75 11.20 -6.75
N SER A 210 -35.20 11.73 -7.88
CA SER A 210 -36.59 11.58 -8.33
C SER A 210 -36.87 10.14 -8.78
N GLN A 211 -35.89 9.49 -9.42
CA GLN A 211 -36.02 8.15 -10.00
C GLN A 211 -35.75 7.04 -8.99
N GLU A 212 -34.86 7.25 -8.02
CA GLU A 212 -34.43 6.22 -7.06
C GLU A 212 -34.65 6.65 -5.61
N LYS A 213 -35.47 5.87 -4.89
CA LYS A 213 -35.86 6.16 -3.50
C LYS A 213 -35.05 5.37 -2.49
N ASP A 214 -34.50 4.22 -2.86
CA ASP A 214 -33.59 3.47 -1.99
C ASP A 214 -32.26 4.21 -1.86
N PRO A 215 -31.82 4.61 -0.64
CA PRO A 215 -30.59 5.37 -0.47
C PRO A 215 -29.33 4.67 -1.02
N MET A 216 -29.24 3.35 -0.89
CA MET A 216 -28.10 2.57 -1.38
C MET A 216 -28.04 2.59 -2.91
N LEU A 217 -29.17 2.36 -3.56
CA LEU A 217 -29.27 2.41 -5.02
C LEU A 217 -29.13 3.85 -5.55
N ARG A 218 -29.56 4.85 -4.79
CA ARG A 218 -29.39 6.26 -5.15
C ARG A 218 -27.92 6.65 -5.14
N VAL A 219 -27.15 6.30 -4.10
CA VAL A 219 -25.70 6.52 -4.08
C VAL A 219 -25.00 5.72 -5.18
N LYS A 220 -25.43 4.48 -5.46
CA LYS A 220 -24.97 3.74 -6.66
C LYS A 220 -25.22 4.55 -7.94
N ALA A 221 -26.42 5.10 -8.14
CA ALA A 221 -26.72 5.89 -9.33
C ALA A 221 -25.85 7.15 -9.45
N LEU A 222 -25.52 7.83 -8.34
CA LEU A 222 -24.57 8.94 -8.35
C LEU A 222 -23.16 8.48 -8.72
N HIS A 223 -22.69 7.38 -8.11
CA HIS A 223 -21.41 6.75 -8.45
C HIS A 223 -21.34 6.39 -9.95
N ASP A 224 -22.36 5.72 -10.46
CA ASP A 224 -22.45 5.26 -11.83
C ASP A 224 -22.43 6.43 -12.81
N TYR A 225 -23.08 7.55 -12.48
CA TYR A 225 -23.00 8.78 -13.28
C TYR A 225 -21.55 9.26 -13.39
N VAL A 226 -20.82 9.32 -12.28
CA VAL A 226 -19.42 9.78 -12.30
C VAL A 226 -18.53 8.80 -13.06
N ALA A 227 -18.64 7.51 -12.78
CA ALA A 227 -17.84 6.47 -13.43
C ALA A 227 -18.14 6.33 -14.94
N ASP A 228 -19.35 6.66 -15.37
CA ASP A 228 -19.76 6.61 -16.78
C ASP A 228 -19.43 7.89 -17.55
N ARG A 229 -19.64 9.07 -16.94
CA ARG A 229 -19.61 10.36 -17.66
C ARG A 229 -18.26 11.06 -17.63
N ILE A 230 -17.34 10.64 -16.77
CA ILE A 230 -16.02 11.26 -16.66
C ILE A 230 -14.98 10.31 -17.26
N ALA A 231 -14.12 10.85 -18.12
CA ALA A 231 -12.94 10.16 -18.62
C ALA A 231 -11.70 10.52 -17.79
N TYR A 232 -10.79 9.57 -17.60
CA TYR A 232 -9.56 9.85 -16.85
C TYR A 232 -8.56 10.66 -17.68
N ASP A 233 -8.00 11.72 -17.11
CA ASP A 233 -7.00 12.60 -17.74
C ASP A 233 -5.60 11.95 -17.71
N ALA A 234 -5.46 10.81 -18.38
CA ALA A 234 -4.23 10.03 -18.41
C ALA A 234 -3.00 10.82 -18.90
N PRO A 235 -3.08 11.67 -19.95
CA PRO A 235 -1.92 12.45 -20.40
C PRO A 235 -1.39 13.40 -19.33
N ASN A 236 -2.26 14.17 -18.68
CA ASN A 236 -1.86 15.10 -17.64
C ASN A 236 -1.43 14.37 -16.36
N TYR A 237 -2.09 13.26 -16.01
CA TYR A 237 -1.68 12.40 -14.91
C TYR A 237 -0.23 11.90 -15.06
N PHE A 238 0.12 11.33 -16.22
CA PHE A 238 1.48 10.85 -16.47
C PHE A 238 2.53 11.95 -16.61
N ALA A 239 2.09 13.20 -16.84
CA ALA A 239 2.93 14.39 -16.84
C ALA A 239 2.99 15.08 -15.46
N SER A 240 2.29 14.57 -14.45
CA SER A 240 2.15 15.21 -13.12
C SER A 240 1.61 16.64 -13.21
N ILE A 241 0.72 16.89 -14.16
CA ILE A 241 -0.01 18.14 -14.34
C ILE A 241 -1.44 17.88 -13.90
N TYR A 242 -1.98 18.70 -13.00
CA TYR A 242 -3.34 18.55 -12.52
C TYR A 242 -4.12 19.83 -12.82
N PRO A 243 -4.87 19.88 -13.93
CA PRO A 243 -5.85 20.95 -14.16
C PRO A 243 -6.84 21.05 -12.99
N PRO A 244 -7.66 22.12 -12.87
CA PRO A 244 -8.62 22.23 -11.77
C PRO A 244 -9.52 21.00 -11.65
N GLN A 245 -9.58 20.45 -10.43
CA GLN A 245 -10.32 19.23 -10.07
C GLN A 245 -11.59 19.53 -9.27
N ASP A 246 -12.05 20.79 -9.23
CA ASP A 246 -13.32 21.14 -8.62
C ASP A 246 -14.50 20.56 -9.41
N ALA A 247 -15.61 20.30 -8.71
CA ALA A 247 -16.76 19.59 -9.28
C ALA A 247 -17.36 20.28 -10.51
N GLU A 248 -17.42 21.61 -10.53
CA GLU A 248 -18.01 22.38 -11.64
C GLU A 248 -17.14 22.29 -12.90
N THR A 249 -15.83 22.48 -12.76
CA THR A 249 -14.89 22.30 -13.89
C THR A 249 -14.95 20.87 -14.44
N VAL A 250 -15.00 19.86 -13.56
CA VAL A 250 -15.06 18.45 -13.96
C VAL A 250 -16.38 18.12 -14.65
N PHE A 251 -17.50 18.61 -14.12
CA PHE A 251 -18.83 18.45 -14.73
C PHE A 251 -18.87 19.01 -16.16
N GLN A 252 -18.29 20.19 -16.38
CA GLN A 252 -18.26 20.83 -17.70
C GLN A 252 -17.32 20.12 -18.67
N ARG A 253 -16.12 19.73 -18.21
CA ARG A 253 -15.07 19.16 -19.08
C ARG A 253 -15.23 17.68 -19.34
N ARG A 254 -15.93 16.94 -18.47
CA ARG A 254 -16.08 15.47 -18.52
C ARG A 254 -14.76 14.71 -18.47
N VAL A 255 -13.69 15.35 -17.97
CA VAL A 255 -12.34 14.80 -17.90
C VAL A 255 -11.69 15.22 -16.57
N ALA A 256 -11.10 14.28 -15.84
CA ALA A 256 -10.50 14.53 -14.52
C ALA A 256 -9.46 13.45 -14.14
N VAL A 257 -8.70 13.68 -13.06
CA VAL A 257 -8.01 12.61 -12.32
C VAL A 257 -8.82 12.24 -11.07
N CYS A 258 -8.31 11.32 -10.24
CA CYS A 258 -9.03 10.77 -9.09
C CYS A 258 -9.68 11.83 -8.18
N ALA A 259 -8.99 12.94 -7.91
CA ALA A 259 -9.54 14.04 -7.13
C ALA A 259 -10.84 14.60 -7.73
N GLY A 260 -10.89 14.83 -9.05
CA GLY A 260 -12.07 15.39 -9.69
C GLY A 260 -13.25 14.43 -9.77
N TYR A 261 -13.00 13.12 -9.91
CA TYR A 261 -14.04 12.10 -9.74
C TYR A 261 -14.65 12.18 -8.35
N ALA A 262 -13.79 12.21 -7.32
CA ALA A 262 -14.25 12.21 -5.93
C ALA A 262 -14.99 13.51 -5.54
N LYS A 263 -14.53 14.67 -6.03
CA LYS A 263 -15.21 15.97 -5.82
C LYS A 263 -16.54 16.05 -6.55
N LEU A 264 -16.66 15.50 -7.76
CA LEU A 264 -17.95 15.47 -8.46
C LEU A 264 -18.96 14.58 -7.73
N LEU A 265 -18.54 13.41 -7.25
CA LEU A 265 -19.42 12.51 -6.50
C LEU A 265 -19.90 13.14 -5.19
N GLU A 266 -18.99 13.80 -4.45
CA GLU A 266 -19.32 14.58 -3.25
C GLU A 266 -20.35 15.68 -3.55
N ALA A 267 -20.12 16.50 -4.59
CA ALA A 267 -21.02 17.60 -4.95
C ALA A 267 -22.40 17.11 -5.40
N LEU A 268 -22.47 15.99 -6.12
CA LEU A 268 -23.73 15.33 -6.48
C LEU A 268 -24.51 14.87 -5.24
N GLY A 269 -23.83 14.26 -4.27
CA GLY A 269 -24.45 13.87 -2.99
C GLY A 269 -24.96 15.07 -2.21
N GLN A 270 -24.12 16.10 -2.07
CA GLN A 270 -24.45 17.34 -1.36
C GLN A 270 -25.69 18.04 -1.93
N ALA A 271 -25.88 18.02 -3.25
CA ALA A 271 -27.02 18.65 -3.92
C ALA A 271 -28.38 18.04 -3.57
N ILE A 272 -28.42 16.82 -3.05
CA ILE A 272 -29.65 16.13 -2.61
C ILE A 272 -29.61 15.68 -1.14
N GLY A 273 -28.62 16.17 -0.37
CA GLY A 273 -28.50 15.90 1.06
C GLY A 273 -27.97 14.51 1.42
N GLU A 274 -27.31 13.80 0.49
CA GLU A 274 -26.58 12.58 0.81
C GLU A 274 -25.22 12.93 1.43
N GLU A 275 -24.89 12.28 2.56
CA GLU A 275 -23.60 12.46 3.25
C GLU A 275 -22.51 11.67 2.52
N ILE A 276 -21.97 12.24 1.44
CA ILE A 276 -20.78 11.73 0.73
C ILE A 276 -19.63 12.70 0.98
N VAL A 277 -18.47 12.17 1.38
CA VAL A 277 -17.29 12.98 1.71
C VAL A 277 -16.09 12.55 0.87
N TYR A 278 -15.25 13.51 0.55
CA TYR A 278 -13.96 13.33 -0.08
C TYR A 278 -12.94 12.72 0.89
N VAL A 279 -12.17 11.73 0.44
CA VAL A 279 -11.13 11.05 1.21
C VAL A 279 -9.85 11.04 0.39
N THR A 280 -8.73 11.39 1.01
CA THR A 280 -7.39 11.28 0.41
C THR A 280 -6.53 10.26 1.15
N GLY A 281 -5.50 9.79 0.45
CA GLY A 281 -4.47 8.94 1.02
C GLY A 281 -3.67 8.30 -0.10
N ASP A 282 -3.18 7.09 0.15
CA ASP A 282 -2.34 6.36 -0.80
C ASP A 282 -3.05 5.13 -1.32
N SER A 283 -2.84 4.85 -2.60
CA SER A 283 -3.33 3.66 -3.26
C SER A 283 -2.19 2.77 -3.75
N ARG A 284 -2.45 1.48 -3.91
CA ARG A 284 -1.51 0.51 -4.46
C ARG A 284 -2.21 -0.35 -5.50
N SER A 285 -1.66 -0.37 -6.71
CA SER A 285 -2.23 -1.11 -7.84
C SER A 285 -1.42 -2.37 -8.21
N SER A 286 -0.18 -2.44 -7.70
CA SER A 286 0.81 -3.46 -7.99
C SER A 286 1.78 -3.70 -6.81
N THR A 287 2.62 -4.73 -6.91
CA THR A 287 3.75 -5.01 -6.00
C THR A 287 4.98 -4.16 -6.30
N SER A 288 5.01 -3.44 -7.42
CA SER A 288 6.05 -2.45 -7.72
C SER A 288 5.70 -1.08 -7.11
N ASP A 289 4.41 -0.79 -6.90
CA ASP A 289 3.91 0.40 -6.21
C ASP A 289 4.00 0.29 -4.68
N LEU A 290 5.10 -0.22 -4.12
CA LEU A 290 5.23 -0.32 -2.65
C LEU A 290 5.30 1.04 -1.98
N GLU A 291 5.58 2.12 -2.71
CA GLU A 291 5.60 3.48 -2.18
C GLU A 291 4.18 4.03 -1.98
N GLY A 292 3.15 3.38 -2.53
CA GLY A 292 1.83 3.98 -2.62
C GLY A 292 1.82 5.17 -3.59
N GLN A 293 0.73 5.34 -4.31
CA GLN A 293 0.49 6.50 -5.16
C GLN A 293 -0.60 7.33 -4.52
N SER A 294 -0.35 8.63 -4.36
CA SER A 294 -1.36 9.56 -3.89
C SER A 294 -2.66 9.37 -4.67
N HIS A 295 -3.78 9.32 -3.95
CA HIS A 295 -5.08 9.03 -4.52
C HIS A 295 -6.19 9.72 -3.73
N ALA A 296 -7.35 9.81 -4.36
CA ALA A 296 -8.55 10.39 -3.78
C ALA A 296 -9.78 9.57 -4.18
N TRP A 297 -10.66 9.35 -3.21
CA TRP A 297 -11.88 8.56 -3.33
C TRP A 297 -12.96 9.14 -2.39
N ASN A 298 -14.03 8.39 -2.11
CA ASN A 298 -15.10 8.86 -1.24
C ASN A 298 -15.46 7.86 -0.14
N ALA A 299 -16.09 8.39 0.90
CA ALA A 299 -16.92 7.61 1.81
C ALA A 299 -18.34 8.17 1.81
N ALA A 300 -19.35 7.31 1.89
CA ALA A 300 -20.76 7.71 1.97
C ALA A 300 -21.42 7.12 3.20
N LYS A 301 -22.23 7.91 3.89
CA LYS A 301 -23.02 7.45 5.03
C LYS A 301 -24.44 7.17 4.59
N ILE A 302 -24.82 5.90 4.66
CA ILE A 302 -26.10 5.39 4.19
C ILE A 302 -26.78 4.72 5.38
N ASN A 303 -27.98 5.17 5.75
CA ASN A 303 -28.74 4.65 6.90
C ASN A 303 -27.91 4.59 8.21
N GLY A 304 -27.04 5.58 8.42
CA GLY A 304 -26.20 5.69 9.62
C GLY A 304 -24.89 4.88 9.59
N GLN A 305 -24.59 4.16 8.50
CA GLN A 305 -23.35 3.40 8.34
C GLN A 305 -22.49 3.99 7.22
N TRP A 306 -21.16 4.02 7.43
CA TRP A 306 -20.21 4.51 6.43
C TRP A 306 -19.75 3.39 5.50
N TYR A 307 -19.66 3.72 4.20
CA TYR A 307 -19.22 2.83 3.14
C TYR A 307 -18.18 3.53 2.27
N LEU A 308 -17.20 2.77 1.78
CA LEU A 308 -16.12 3.28 0.93
C LEU A 308 -16.53 3.18 -0.55
N ILE A 309 -16.13 4.15 -1.36
CA ILE A 309 -16.42 4.23 -2.78
C ILE A 309 -15.20 4.73 -3.52
N ASP A 310 -14.80 4.06 -4.60
CA ASP A 310 -13.90 4.62 -5.61
C ASP A 310 -14.51 4.55 -7.01
N ALA A 311 -15.08 5.69 -7.45
CA ALA A 311 -15.64 5.84 -8.79
C ALA A 311 -14.57 5.86 -9.90
N THR A 312 -13.33 6.22 -9.56
CA THR A 312 -12.21 6.27 -10.51
C THR A 312 -11.80 4.87 -10.93
N TRP A 313 -11.56 3.97 -9.97
CA TRP A 313 -11.14 2.61 -10.28
C TRP A 313 -12.29 1.74 -10.82
N ASN A 314 -13.52 2.19 -10.65
CA ASN A 314 -14.71 1.62 -11.26
C ASN A 314 -15.03 2.19 -12.65
N SER A 315 -14.36 3.26 -13.13
CA SER A 315 -14.62 3.82 -14.47
C SER A 315 -13.80 3.14 -15.57
N GLY A 316 -12.66 2.56 -15.23
CA GLY A 316 -11.77 1.91 -16.18
C GLY A 316 -10.34 1.76 -15.69
N TYR A 317 -9.38 1.86 -16.60
CA TYR A 317 -7.96 1.80 -16.30
C TYR A 317 -7.15 2.71 -17.23
N VAL A 318 -5.93 3.02 -16.82
CA VAL A 318 -4.99 3.83 -17.58
C VAL A 318 -3.78 3.00 -17.98
N ASP A 319 -3.30 3.23 -19.19
CA ASP A 319 -2.02 2.73 -19.67
C ASP A 319 -1.24 3.87 -20.32
N ARG A 320 0.10 3.84 -20.21
CA ARG A 320 0.94 4.92 -20.73
C ARG A 320 0.91 4.99 -22.25
N ALA A 321 0.73 3.87 -22.94
CA ALA A 321 0.68 3.82 -24.40
C ALA A 321 -0.73 4.09 -24.95
N SER A 322 -1.77 3.49 -24.35
CA SER A 322 -3.14 3.62 -24.86
C SER A 322 -3.99 4.69 -24.17
N GLY A 323 -3.50 5.33 -23.11
CA GLY A 323 -4.27 6.32 -22.34
C GLY A 323 -5.38 5.68 -21.50
N PHE A 324 -6.50 6.39 -21.34
CA PHE A 324 -7.65 5.90 -20.57
C PHE A 324 -8.51 4.94 -21.39
N THR A 325 -8.75 3.75 -20.86
CA THR A 325 -9.72 2.78 -21.38
C THR A 325 -10.88 2.67 -20.41
N LYS A 326 -12.08 3.03 -20.87
CA LYS A 326 -13.32 2.91 -20.10
C LYS A 326 -13.69 1.43 -19.94
N ALA A 327 -13.91 1.02 -18.70
CA ALA A 327 -14.34 -0.33 -18.35
C ALA A 327 -15.09 -0.27 -17.01
N TYR A 328 -16.38 0.03 -17.08
CA TYR A 328 -17.23 0.21 -15.91
C TYR A 328 -17.31 -1.06 -15.05
N LYS A 329 -17.19 -0.90 -13.73
CA LYS A 329 -17.20 -1.96 -12.72
C LYS A 329 -17.84 -1.46 -11.42
N THR A 330 -18.03 -2.37 -10.48
CA THR A 330 -18.53 -2.09 -9.12
C THR A 330 -17.63 -2.69 -8.04
N ASP A 331 -16.42 -3.11 -8.41
CA ASP A 331 -15.45 -3.77 -7.51
C ASP A 331 -15.13 -2.89 -6.28
N TYR A 332 -15.10 -1.57 -6.46
CA TYR A 332 -14.84 -0.58 -5.42
C TYR A 332 -16.08 0.24 -5.01
N LEU A 333 -17.29 -0.28 -5.28
CA LEU A 333 -18.54 0.30 -4.78
C LEU A 333 -19.00 -0.45 -3.52
N PHE A 334 -18.75 0.14 -2.35
CA PHE A 334 -19.04 -0.41 -1.03
C PHE A 334 -18.30 -1.71 -0.66
N PRO A 335 -17.02 -1.92 -1.04
CA PRO A 335 -16.26 -3.06 -0.57
C PRO A 335 -16.13 -3.03 0.97
N PRO A 336 -16.02 -4.20 1.62
CA PRO A 336 -15.66 -4.27 3.03
C PRO A 336 -14.38 -3.46 3.31
N PRO A 337 -14.27 -2.79 4.46
CA PRO A 337 -13.08 -2.05 4.87
C PRO A 337 -11.78 -2.85 4.77
N GLU A 338 -11.83 -4.15 5.07
CA GLU A 338 -10.68 -5.06 4.96
C GLU A 338 -10.24 -5.29 3.51
N VAL A 339 -11.17 -5.25 2.55
CA VAL A 339 -10.88 -5.38 1.12
C VAL A 339 -10.36 -4.06 0.57
N MET A 340 -11.01 -2.94 0.90
CA MET A 340 -10.56 -1.60 0.50
C MET A 340 -9.15 -1.32 1.05
N GLY A 341 -8.89 -1.71 2.30
CA GLY A 341 -7.62 -1.53 3.00
C GLY A 341 -6.44 -2.33 2.45
N ILE A 342 -6.61 -3.15 1.41
CA ILE A 342 -5.50 -3.79 0.69
C ILE A 342 -4.91 -2.84 -0.35
N THR A 343 -5.76 -2.05 -1.00
CA THR A 343 -5.38 -1.16 -2.10
C THR A 343 -5.45 0.31 -1.74
N HIS A 344 -6.17 0.71 -0.69
CA HIS A 344 -6.35 2.10 -0.27
C HIS A 344 -6.01 2.30 1.20
N PHE A 345 -5.17 3.28 1.50
CA PHE A 345 -4.77 3.67 2.84
C PHE A 345 -5.07 5.16 3.04
N PRO A 346 -6.13 5.52 3.80
CA PRO A 346 -6.50 6.91 4.00
C PRO A 346 -5.47 7.65 4.85
N GLN A 347 -5.33 8.95 4.57
CA GLN A 347 -4.52 9.87 5.36
C GLN A 347 -5.07 10.00 6.79
N GLU A 348 -6.40 10.06 6.91
CA GLU A 348 -7.13 10.05 8.18
C GLU A 348 -7.49 8.62 8.59
N GLU A 349 -7.00 8.18 9.75
CA GLU A 349 -7.15 6.80 10.24
C GLU A 349 -8.63 6.36 10.38
N SER A 350 -9.53 7.30 10.71
CA SER A 350 -10.96 7.06 10.87
C SER A 350 -11.61 6.51 9.59
N PHE A 351 -11.17 6.97 8.42
CA PHE A 351 -11.69 6.51 7.12
C PHE A 351 -11.20 5.11 6.74
N GLN A 352 -10.37 4.45 7.55
CA GLN A 352 -10.16 3.02 7.37
C GLN A 352 -11.45 2.25 7.63
N LEU A 353 -12.40 2.79 8.42
CA LEU A 353 -13.66 2.15 8.80
C LEU A 353 -13.48 0.75 9.42
N ARG A 354 -12.33 0.48 10.02
CA ARG A 354 -11.99 -0.79 10.66
C ARG A 354 -12.10 -0.67 12.17
N ALA A 355 -12.62 -1.72 12.81
CA ALA A 355 -12.59 -1.84 14.27
C ALA A 355 -11.15 -1.85 14.82
N GLN A 356 -10.21 -2.39 14.03
CA GLN A 356 -8.79 -2.35 14.29
C GLN A 356 -8.10 -1.76 13.05
N PRO A 357 -7.81 -0.44 13.06
CA PRO A 357 -7.04 0.20 12.01
C PRO A 357 -5.65 -0.45 11.87
N ILE A 358 -5.17 -0.52 10.64
CA ILE A 358 -3.82 -0.96 10.32
C ILE A 358 -2.90 0.24 10.20
N THR A 359 -1.62 0.00 10.48
CA THR A 359 -0.55 0.94 10.22
C THR A 359 -0.17 0.96 8.74
N ARG A 360 0.49 2.04 8.30
CA ARG A 360 1.06 2.11 6.95
C ARG A 360 2.01 0.96 6.66
N GLY A 361 2.86 0.58 7.63
CA GLY A 361 3.77 -0.55 7.45
C GLY A 361 3.04 -1.89 7.22
N GLU A 362 1.92 -2.11 7.90
CA GLU A 362 1.06 -3.26 7.65
C GLU A 362 0.39 -3.17 6.28
N PHE A 363 -0.14 -2.00 5.91
CA PHE A 363 -0.70 -1.76 4.58
C PHE A 363 0.28 -2.16 3.47
N LEU A 364 1.54 -1.72 3.56
CA LEU A 364 2.61 -1.98 2.58
C LEU A 364 3.06 -3.45 2.54
N ARG A 365 2.91 -4.18 3.65
CA ARG A 365 3.26 -5.60 3.73
C ARG A 365 2.17 -6.52 3.18
N GLN A 366 0.93 -6.06 3.05
CA GLN A 366 -0.15 -6.92 2.56
C GLN A 366 0.12 -7.42 1.13
N PRO A 367 -0.21 -8.68 0.81
CA PRO A 367 -0.18 -9.20 -0.55
C PRO A 367 -1.16 -8.41 -1.42
N MET A 368 -0.79 -8.13 -2.67
CA MET A 368 -1.56 -7.25 -3.53
C MET A 368 -2.68 -8.01 -4.23
N MET A 369 -3.89 -7.98 -3.67
CA MET A 369 -5.09 -8.52 -4.29
C MET A 369 -6.09 -7.39 -4.53
N ARG A 370 -6.63 -7.30 -5.74
CA ARG A 370 -7.65 -6.30 -6.09
C ARG A 370 -8.99 -6.69 -5.50
N ALA A 371 -9.89 -5.73 -5.29
CA ALA A 371 -11.21 -6.00 -4.73
C ALA A 371 -11.98 -7.09 -5.51
N ARG A 372 -11.82 -7.14 -6.84
CA ARG A 372 -12.40 -8.19 -7.70
C ARG A 372 -12.07 -9.61 -7.26
N PHE A 373 -10.85 -9.88 -6.79
CA PHE A 373 -10.45 -11.20 -6.30
C PHE A 373 -11.42 -11.69 -5.21
N PHE A 374 -11.72 -10.81 -4.27
CA PHE A 374 -12.62 -11.11 -3.15
C PHE A 374 -14.09 -11.05 -3.56
N ALA A 375 -14.46 -10.16 -4.49
CA ALA A 375 -15.81 -10.07 -5.04
C ALA A 375 -16.24 -11.36 -5.75
N GLU A 376 -15.28 -12.04 -6.40
CA GLU A 376 -15.48 -13.35 -7.03
C GLU A 376 -15.51 -14.51 -6.01
N GLY A 377 -15.44 -14.22 -4.71
CA GLY A 377 -15.53 -15.17 -3.60
C GLY A 377 -14.22 -15.88 -3.27
N MET A 378 -13.09 -15.46 -3.86
CA MET A 378 -11.80 -16.06 -3.58
C MET A 378 -11.17 -15.50 -2.31
N LYS A 379 -10.34 -16.34 -1.66
CA LYS A 379 -9.52 -15.94 -0.52
C LYS A 379 -8.09 -16.40 -0.69
N LEU A 380 -7.15 -15.49 -0.48
CA LEU A 380 -5.72 -15.81 -0.47
C LEU A 380 -5.37 -16.46 0.87
N VAL A 381 -4.82 -17.67 0.82
CA VAL A 381 -4.34 -18.42 1.99
C VAL A 381 -2.85 -18.17 2.20
N ALA A 382 -2.07 -18.23 1.12
CA ALA A 382 -0.65 -17.95 1.12
C ALA A 382 -0.19 -17.44 -0.25
N PRO A 383 0.85 -16.58 -0.32
CA PRO A 383 1.56 -16.00 0.81
C PRO A 383 0.78 -14.88 1.51
N MET A 384 1.09 -14.63 2.77
CA MET A 384 0.43 -13.60 3.59
C MET A 384 1.12 -12.22 3.54
N ARG A 385 2.04 -12.02 2.58
CA ARG A 385 2.85 -10.82 2.46
C ARG A 385 3.16 -10.46 1.01
N SER A 386 3.48 -9.19 0.77
CA SER A 386 3.77 -8.62 -0.54
C SER A 386 5.01 -9.22 -1.21
N GLN A 387 6.05 -9.56 -0.42
CA GLN A 387 7.29 -10.17 -0.89
C GLN A 387 7.62 -11.46 -0.15
N THR A 388 7.87 -12.54 -0.88
CA THR A 388 8.20 -13.86 -0.29
C THR A 388 9.44 -14.47 -0.92
N ASP A 389 10.36 -14.98 -0.11
CA ASP A 389 11.50 -15.74 -0.61
C ASP A 389 11.09 -17.16 -1.07
N THR A 390 11.68 -17.64 -2.16
CA THR A 390 11.57 -19.04 -2.63
C THR A 390 12.90 -19.53 -3.21
N HIS A 391 13.10 -20.84 -3.28
CA HIS A 391 14.29 -21.45 -3.89
C HIS A 391 14.15 -21.66 -5.40
N GLN A 392 12.96 -22.08 -5.85
CA GLN A 392 12.74 -22.42 -7.27
C GLN A 392 11.31 -22.14 -7.69
N THR A 393 10.35 -22.48 -6.85
CA THR A 393 8.95 -22.50 -7.22
C THR A 393 8.17 -21.51 -6.38
N ALA A 394 7.50 -20.56 -7.05
CA ALA A 394 6.51 -19.70 -6.40
C ALA A 394 5.21 -20.50 -6.21
N VAL A 395 4.66 -20.46 -5.01
CA VAL A 395 3.44 -21.17 -4.64
C VAL A 395 2.45 -20.18 -4.06
N ILE A 396 1.26 -20.12 -4.65
CA ILE A 396 0.14 -19.30 -4.20
C ILE A 396 -1.03 -20.24 -3.88
N GLN A 397 -1.53 -20.19 -2.66
CA GLN A 397 -2.66 -21.00 -2.18
C GLN A 397 -3.90 -20.14 -2.09
N ILE A 398 -4.99 -20.59 -2.72
CA ILE A 398 -6.23 -19.86 -2.88
C ILE A 398 -7.41 -20.78 -2.51
N GLN A 399 -8.34 -20.25 -1.73
CA GLN A 399 -9.68 -20.85 -1.63
C GLN A 399 -10.54 -20.27 -2.75
N ASN A 400 -11.04 -21.16 -3.62
CA ASN A 400 -11.82 -20.81 -4.80
C ASN A 400 -13.17 -21.54 -4.81
N PRO A 401 -14.11 -21.18 -3.89
CA PRO A 401 -15.37 -21.90 -3.72
C PRO A 401 -16.28 -21.81 -4.95
N ASN A 402 -16.22 -20.69 -5.67
CA ASN A 402 -17.02 -20.44 -6.87
C ASN A 402 -16.42 -21.05 -8.14
N ARG A 403 -15.30 -21.78 -8.03
CA ARG A 403 -14.62 -22.46 -9.15
C ARG A 403 -14.33 -21.53 -10.32
N ARG A 404 -13.82 -20.32 -10.03
CA ARG A 404 -13.30 -19.41 -11.07
C ARG A 404 -12.14 -20.05 -11.81
N TRP A 405 -12.02 -19.82 -13.11
CA TRP A 405 -10.82 -20.22 -13.85
C TRP A 405 -9.71 -19.23 -13.56
N LEU A 406 -8.53 -19.75 -13.20
CA LEU A 406 -7.36 -18.96 -12.85
C LEU A 406 -6.26 -19.14 -13.88
N LEU A 407 -5.72 -18.03 -14.33
CA LEU A 407 -4.51 -17.96 -15.13
C LEU A 407 -3.45 -17.20 -14.33
N SER A 408 -2.19 -17.54 -14.54
CA SER A 408 -1.09 -16.88 -13.86
C SER A 408 0.13 -16.81 -14.74
N SER A 409 0.80 -15.67 -14.67
CA SER A 409 2.07 -15.44 -15.35
C SER A 409 3.10 -14.91 -14.37
N TYR A 410 4.38 -15.07 -14.70
CA TYR A 410 5.47 -14.43 -13.99
C TYR A 410 6.29 -13.56 -14.93
N ALA A 411 6.84 -12.48 -14.40
CA ALA A 411 7.84 -11.65 -15.07
C ALA A 411 8.99 -11.35 -14.12
N LEU A 412 10.22 -11.34 -14.62
CA LEU A 412 11.34 -10.80 -13.84
C LEU A 412 11.10 -9.30 -13.65
N LYS A 413 11.25 -8.79 -12.43
CA LYS A 413 10.98 -7.39 -12.10
C LYS A 413 11.79 -6.44 -13.01
N GLY A 414 11.09 -5.53 -13.68
CA GLY A 414 11.67 -4.61 -14.68
C GLY A 414 11.72 -5.17 -16.11
N SER A 415 11.35 -6.43 -16.33
CA SER A 415 11.14 -7.00 -17.66
C SER A 415 9.72 -6.73 -18.15
N ALA A 416 9.57 -6.39 -19.43
CA ALA A 416 8.26 -6.34 -20.11
C ALA A 416 7.78 -7.73 -20.54
N GLN A 417 8.63 -8.75 -20.44
CA GLN A 417 8.37 -10.10 -20.92
C GLN A 417 7.84 -10.97 -19.77
N ALA A 418 6.60 -11.44 -19.93
CA ALA A 418 5.93 -12.34 -18.99
C ALA A 418 5.79 -13.74 -19.60
N GLU A 419 5.93 -14.76 -18.75
CA GLU A 419 5.78 -16.18 -19.10
C GLU A 419 4.62 -16.78 -18.31
N GLN A 420 3.89 -17.72 -18.90
CA GLN A 420 2.80 -18.40 -18.20
C GLN A 420 3.35 -19.39 -17.16
N CYS A 421 2.72 -19.48 -16.00
CA CYS A 421 3.12 -20.46 -14.99
C CYS A 421 2.68 -21.89 -15.36
N THR A 422 1.56 -22.01 -16.06
CA THR A 422 0.96 -23.28 -16.51
C THR A 422 0.46 -23.15 -17.93
N ASP A 423 0.44 -24.26 -18.68
CA ASP A 423 -0.02 -24.28 -20.08
C ASP A 423 -1.53 -24.08 -20.23
N SER A 424 -2.30 -24.20 -19.14
CA SER A 424 -3.76 -24.07 -19.15
C SER A 424 -4.28 -23.47 -17.85
N PRO A 425 -5.42 -22.75 -17.90
CA PRO A 425 -6.10 -22.26 -16.71
C PRO A 425 -6.53 -23.38 -15.76
N THR A 426 -6.61 -23.06 -14.47
CA THR A 426 -6.94 -24.03 -13.40
C THR A 426 -8.00 -23.48 -12.47
N GLN A 427 -8.84 -24.36 -11.91
CA GLN A 427 -9.75 -24.03 -10.80
C GLN A 427 -9.18 -24.51 -9.45
N GLY A 428 -7.96 -25.06 -9.46
CA GLY A 428 -7.34 -25.71 -8.31
C GLY A 428 -7.05 -24.75 -7.15
N PRO A 429 -6.79 -25.30 -5.94
CA PRO A 429 -6.55 -24.50 -4.74
C PRO A 429 -5.14 -23.90 -4.68
N GLN A 430 -4.32 -24.15 -5.71
CA GLN A 430 -2.91 -23.77 -5.72
C GLN A 430 -2.46 -23.42 -7.14
N ILE A 431 -1.69 -22.34 -7.23
CA ILE A 431 -0.95 -21.92 -8.42
C ILE A 431 0.54 -22.11 -8.14
N THR A 432 1.25 -22.61 -9.13
CA THR A 432 2.66 -22.98 -9.02
C THR A 432 3.42 -22.44 -10.24
N CYS A 433 4.46 -21.64 -10.02
CA CYS A 433 5.29 -21.08 -11.09
C CYS A 433 6.75 -21.48 -10.88
N SER A 434 7.35 -22.17 -11.84
CA SER A 434 8.78 -22.52 -11.82
C SER A 434 9.60 -21.34 -12.32
N LEU A 435 10.33 -20.68 -11.43
CA LEU A 435 11.11 -19.50 -11.77
C LEU A 435 12.48 -19.95 -12.32
N PRO A 436 12.99 -19.40 -13.46
CA PRO A 436 14.11 -19.97 -14.21
C PRO A 436 15.51 -19.57 -13.70
N THR A 437 15.72 -18.34 -13.22
CA THR A 437 16.99 -17.90 -12.59
C THR A 437 16.79 -17.25 -11.21
N SER A 438 17.87 -16.92 -10.48
CA SER A 438 17.77 -16.11 -9.27
C SER A 438 17.40 -14.67 -9.65
N GLY A 439 16.51 -14.06 -8.87
CA GLY A 439 15.94 -12.75 -9.18
C GLY A 439 14.64 -12.50 -8.46
N THR A 440 14.11 -11.29 -8.61
CA THR A 440 12.79 -10.91 -8.07
C THR A 440 11.76 -11.02 -9.18
N TYR A 441 10.72 -11.80 -8.96
CA TYR A 441 9.67 -12.07 -9.93
C TYR A 441 8.34 -11.53 -9.43
N GLU A 442 7.59 -10.90 -10.33
CA GLU A 442 6.19 -10.56 -10.11
C GLU A 442 5.34 -11.67 -10.70
N VAL A 443 4.55 -12.33 -9.85
CA VAL A 443 3.57 -13.34 -10.28
C VAL A 443 2.20 -12.69 -10.30
N SER A 444 1.64 -12.52 -11.49
CA SER A 444 0.33 -11.92 -11.73
C SER A 444 -0.74 -13.00 -11.82
N LEU A 445 -1.90 -12.72 -11.24
CA LEU A 445 -3.06 -13.58 -11.18
C LEU A 445 -4.22 -12.98 -11.98
N PHE A 446 -4.85 -13.82 -12.78
CA PHE A 446 -6.01 -13.45 -13.57
C PHE A 446 -7.14 -14.46 -13.37
N SER A 447 -8.38 -13.99 -13.49
CA SER A 447 -9.57 -14.81 -13.25
C SER A 447 -10.61 -14.64 -14.36
N GLY A 448 -11.28 -15.72 -14.72
CA GLY A 448 -12.31 -15.79 -15.76
C GLY A 448 -13.48 -16.70 -15.39
N ASP A 449 -14.62 -16.46 -16.04
CA ASP A 449 -15.84 -17.29 -15.93
C ASP A 449 -15.71 -18.61 -16.68
N GLU A 450 -15.01 -18.60 -17.81
CA GLU A 450 -14.84 -19.72 -18.71
C GLU A 450 -13.37 -20.13 -18.81
N GLN A 451 -13.12 -21.39 -19.17
CA GLN A 451 -11.75 -21.91 -19.29
C GLN A 451 -10.97 -21.20 -20.39
N TYR A 452 -11.63 -20.84 -21.48
CA TYR A 452 -11.03 -20.17 -22.63
C TYR A 452 -11.86 -18.92 -22.94
N GLY A 453 -11.40 -17.77 -22.48
CA GLY A 453 -12.13 -16.51 -22.60
C GLY A 453 -11.31 -15.36 -22.05
N ASP A 454 -12.00 -14.29 -21.63
CA ASP A 454 -11.36 -13.11 -21.07
C ASP A 454 -11.02 -13.33 -19.58
N PHE A 455 -9.76 -13.05 -19.23
CA PHE A 455 -9.27 -13.14 -17.87
C PHE A 455 -8.92 -11.75 -17.34
N ALA A 456 -9.60 -11.34 -16.26
CA ALA A 456 -9.33 -10.06 -15.62
C ALA A 456 -8.18 -10.19 -14.61
N HIS A 457 -7.30 -9.20 -14.55
CA HIS A 457 -6.25 -9.14 -13.53
C HIS A 457 -6.87 -8.95 -12.13
N VAL A 458 -6.60 -9.88 -11.23
CA VAL A 458 -7.19 -9.91 -9.87
C VAL A 458 -6.17 -9.72 -8.76
N GLY A 459 -4.87 -9.80 -9.03
CA GLY A 459 -3.83 -9.53 -8.04
C GLY A 459 -2.45 -9.97 -8.48
N GLN A 460 -1.46 -9.66 -7.65
CA GLN A 460 -0.08 -10.03 -7.91
C GLN A 460 0.71 -10.20 -6.61
N VAL A 461 1.77 -10.99 -6.68
CA VAL A 461 2.64 -11.30 -5.55
C VAL A 461 4.09 -11.29 -6.00
N GLU A 462 4.97 -10.71 -5.20
CA GLU A 462 6.40 -10.69 -5.49
C GLU A 462 7.12 -11.89 -4.82
N PHE A 463 7.91 -12.61 -5.62
CA PHE A 463 8.73 -13.72 -5.18
C PHE A 463 10.21 -13.44 -5.41
N ASN A 464 11.00 -13.54 -4.36
CA ASN A 464 12.45 -13.44 -4.41
C ASN A 464 13.05 -14.83 -4.54
N ARG A 465 13.46 -15.21 -5.76
CA ARG A 465 14.21 -16.44 -5.99
C ARG A 465 15.67 -16.22 -5.62
N ARG A 466 16.16 -17.03 -4.68
CA ARG A 466 17.53 -16.96 -4.16
C ARG A 466 18.32 -18.21 -4.52
#